data_AF-A0A6A6KNH1-F1
#
_entry.id   AF-A0A6A6KNH1-F1
#
_cell.length_a   1.000
_cell.length_b   1.000
_cell.length_c   1.000
_cell.angle_alpha   90.00
_cell.angle_beta   90.00
_cell.angle_gamma   90.00
#
_symmetry.space_group_name_H-M   'P 1'
#
loop_
_entity.id
_entity.type
_entity.pdbx_description
1 polymer ?
#
loop_
_entity_poly.entity_id
_entity_poly.type
_entity_poly.pdbx_seq_one_letter_code
_entity_poly.pdbx_strand_id
1 'polypeptide(L)'
;MKSPVFIYYELDNFYQNHRRYVKSRSDKQLRSKAGESDTDNCKPEAVTSTNAPIVPCGLVAWSLFNDTYGFSLKNKALDVSKKNIAWKSDQDYKFGSDVYPKNFQSGGLIELSEQVDLIVWMRTAALSTFRKLYGRIEVDLEANDIITVTIQNNYNTYSFGGKKKLVLSTTSWIGGKNDFLGRAYLTVGGLCLFLAVSFLLVYVIKPRPLGDPAYLSWNKNPTGQMSWNS
;
A
#
# COMPACT_ATOMS: atom_id res chain seq x y z
N MET A 1 -1.94 -12.39 20.46
CA MET A 1 -1.32 -11.37 19.59
C MET A 1 -0.45 -10.48 20.46
N LYS A 2 0.85 -10.38 20.14
CA LYS A 2 1.78 -9.52 20.89
C LYS A 2 1.65 -8.06 20.44
N SER A 3 1.74 -7.13 21.37
CA SER A 3 1.71 -5.70 21.10
C SER A 3 2.96 -5.25 20.32
N PRO A 4 2.84 -4.21 19.47
CA PRO A 4 1.61 -3.50 19.12
C PRO A 4 0.70 -4.32 18.18
N VAL A 5 -0.61 -4.32 18.45
CA VAL A 5 -1.63 -4.89 17.56
C VAL A 5 -2.18 -3.78 16.68
N PHE A 6 -1.98 -3.88 15.37
CA PHE A 6 -2.42 -2.88 14.41
C PHE A 6 -3.87 -3.12 13.99
N ILE A 7 -4.63 -2.03 13.96
CA ILE A 7 -6.03 -1.99 13.52
C ILE A 7 -6.06 -1.38 12.13
N TYR A 8 -6.56 -2.13 11.16
CA TYR A 8 -6.78 -1.65 9.79
C TYR A 8 -8.26 -1.68 9.46
N TYR A 9 -8.71 -0.69 8.70
CA TYR A 9 -9.92 -0.85 7.89
C TYR A 9 -9.53 -1.24 6.47
N GLU A 10 -10.28 -2.18 5.89
CA GLU A 10 -10.19 -2.59 4.50
C GLU A 10 -11.42 -2.07 3.76
N LEU A 11 -11.18 -1.33 2.67
CA LEU A 11 -12.20 -0.95 1.73
C LEU A 11 -12.03 -1.78 0.46
N ASP A 12 -13.15 -2.28 -0.03
CA ASP A 12 -13.25 -2.99 -1.30
C ASP A 12 -14.07 -2.19 -2.32
N ASN A 13 -13.77 -2.42 -3.60
CA ASN A 13 -14.39 -1.73 -4.74
C ASN A 13 -14.29 -0.19 -4.68
N PHE A 14 -13.18 0.35 -4.16
CA PHE A 14 -12.95 1.80 -4.07
C PHE A 14 -11.67 2.20 -4.81
N TYR A 15 -11.81 3.00 -5.88
CA TYR A 15 -10.73 3.24 -6.84
C TYR A 15 -9.95 4.53 -6.56
N GLN A 16 -9.08 4.53 -5.54
CA GLN A 16 -8.17 5.66 -5.27
C GLN A 16 -7.16 5.91 -6.38
N ASN A 17 -6.90 4.91 -7.22
CA ASN A 17 -5.92 4.97 -8.31
C ASN A 17 -6.47 5.60 -9.60
N HIS A 18 -7.74 6.02 -9.64
CA HIS A 18 -8.30 6.68 -10.81
C HIS A 18 -7.59 8.02 -11.07
N ARG A 19 -7.16 8.27 -12.32
CA ARG A 19 -6.33 9.44 -12.70
C ARG A 19 -6.91 10.78 -12.19
N ARG A 20 -8.22 10.99 -12.32
CA ARG A 20 -8.87 12.22 -11.86
C ARG A 20 -8.88 12.31 -10.34
N TYR A 21 -9.06 11.19 -9.64
CA TYR A 21 -9.08 11.15 -8.18
C TYR A 21 -7.69 11.49 -7.62
N VAL A 22 -6.64 10.82 -8.09
CA VAL A 22 -5.24 11.05 -7.65
C VAL A 22 -4.79 12.49 -7.87
N LYS A 23 -5.20 13.10 -9.00
CA LYS A 23 -4.86 14.49 -9.33
C LYS A 23 -5.67 15.52 -8.54
N SER A 24 -6.82 15.14 -7.98
CA SER A 24 -7.74 16.06 -7.30
C SER A 24 -7.28 16.34 -5.88
N ARG A 25 -6.21 17.12 -5.75
CA ARG A 25 -5.62 17.64 -4.51
C ARG A 25 -4.64 18.78 -4.81
N SER A 26 -4.28 19.57 -3.79
CA SER A 26 -3.26 20.62 -3.90
C SER A 26 -2.15 20.43 -2.87
N ASP A 27 -0.97 19.98 -3.33
CA ASP A 27 0.18 19.76 -2.45
C ASP A 27 0.72 21.08 -1.85
N LYS A 28 0.52 22.23 -2.53
CA LYS A 28 0.88 23.54 -1.97
C LYS A 28 -0.05 23.93 -0.83
N GLN A 29 -1.35 23.73 -1.02
CA GLN A 29 -2.37 23.99 0.01
C GLN A 29 -2.13 23.14 1.26
N LEU A 30 -1.79 21.86 1.09
CA LEU A 30 -1.55 20.96 2.22
C LEU A 30 -0.30 21.33 3.02
N ARG A 31 0.72 21.90 2.36
CA ARG A 31 2.02 22.20 2.98
C ARG A 31 2.08 23.53 3.71
N SER A 32 1.39 24.57 3.23
CA SER A 32 1.48 25.90 3.84
C SER A 32 0.24 26.73 3.61
N LYS A 33 -0.04 27.63 4.55
CA LYS A 33 -1.19 28.56 4.47
C LYS A 33 -1.14 29.47 3.26
N ALA A 34 0.05 29.78 2.73
CA ALA A 34 0.20 30.58 1.51
C ALA A 34 -0.39 29.89 0.27
N GLY A 35 -0.51 28.55 0.28
CA GLY A 35 -1.12 27.77 -0.80
C GLY A 35 -2.63 27.63 -0.69
N GLU A 36 -3.29 28.29 0.26
CA GLU A 36 -4.73 28.12 0.54
C GLU A 36 -5.63 28.29 -0.69
N SER A 37 -5.30 29.26 -1.54
CA SER A 37 -6.06 29.59 -2.76
C SER A 37 -5.68 28.75 -3.99
N ASP A 38 -4.62 27.94 -3.93
CA ASP A 38 -4.18 27.08 -5.04
C ASP A 38 -5.07 25.83 -5.11
N THR A 39 -6.24 25.97 -5.76
CA THR A 39 -7.29 24.96 -5.81
C THR A 39 -7.60 24.45 -7.23
N ASP A 40 -6.82 24.88 -8.24
CA ASP A 40 -7.09 24.57 -9.65
C ASP A 40 -7.15 23.07 -9.94
N ASN A 41 -6.26 22.30 -9.31
CA ASN A 41 -6.20 20.86 -9.46
C ASN A 41 -7.27 20.12 -8.62
N CYS A 42 -7.91 20.77 -7.67
CA CYS A 42 -8.85 20.17 -6.73
C CYS A 42 -10.28 19.97 -7.25
N LYS A 43 -10.56 20.32 -8.51
CA LYS A 43 -11.91 20.17 -9.08
C LYS A 43 -12.39 18.70 -9.01
N PRO A 44 -13.68 18.45 -8.74
CA PRO A 44 -14.74 19.43 -8.52
C PRO A 44 -14.76 20.05 -7.11
N GLU A 45 -14.18 19.40 -6.10
CA GLU A 45 -14.21 19.81 -4.69
C GLU A 45 -13.14 20.86 -4.35
N ALA A 46 -13.12 21.95 -5.11
CA ALA A 46 -12.13 23.03 -4.97
C ALA A 46 -12.61 24.16 -4.05
N VAL A 47 -13.87 24.58 -4.21
CA VAL A 47 -14.46 25.75 -3.56
C VAL A 47 -15.90 25.46 -3.14
N THR A 48 -16.42 26.23 -2.18
CA THR A 48 -17.81 26.21 -1.76
C THR A 48 -18.74 26.86 -2.80
N SER A 49 -20.06 26.77 -2.58
CA SER A 49 -21.06 27.50 -3.35
C SER A 49 -20.89 29.03 -3.29
N THR A 50 -20.27 29.55 -2.23
CA THR A 50 -19.93 30.97 -2.05
C THR A 50 -18.56 31.34 -2.62
N ASN A 51 -17.93 30.43 -3.39
CA ASN A 51 -16.61 30.61 -4.01
C ASN A 51 -15.46 30.78 -3.00
N ALA A 52 -15.61 30.27 -1.78
CA ALA A 52 -14.54 30.21 -0.79
C ALA A 52 -13.72 28.91 -0.95
N PRO A 53 -12.38 28.93 -0.81
CA PRO A 53 -11.58 27.71 -0.86
C PRO A 53 -12.01 26.68 0.18
N ILE A 54 -12.04 25.41 -0.24
CA ILE A 54 -12.13 24.27 0.68
C ILE A 54 -10.70 23.91 1.11
N VAL A 55 -10.47 23.67 2.39
CA VAL A 55 -9.17 23.25 2.93
C VAL A 55 -9.37 22.05 3.84
N PRO A 56 -8.74 20.90 3.57
CA PRO A 56 -8.05 20.53 2.33
C PRO A 56 -9.03 20.33 1.15
N CYS A 57 -8.69 20.81 -0.03
CA CYS A 57 -9.48 20.64 -1.25
C CYS A 57 -9.22 19.32 -1.97
N GLY A 58 -10.16 18.95 -2.82
CA GLY A 58 -10.04 17.85 -3.77
C GLY A 58 -10.72 16.57 -3.34
N LEU A 59 -11.01 15.71 -4.33
CA LEU A 59 -11.75 14.46 -4.14
C LEU A 59 -11.08 13.53 -3.14
N VAL A 60 -9.74 13.51 -3.08
CA VAL A 60 -9.02 12.63 -2.16
C VAL A 60 -9.38 12.97 -0.72
N ALA A 61 -9.31 14.25 -0.36
CA ALA A 61 -9.69 14.71 0.98
C ALA A 61 -11.21 14.60 1.19
N TRP A 62 -12.01 15.00 0.21
CA TRP A 62 -13.46 15.06 0.32
C TRP A 62 -14.12 13.70 0.58
N SER A 63 -13.52 12.60 0.12
CA SER A 63 -14.02 11.26 0.38
C SER A 63 -13.37 10.58 1.58
N LEU A 64 -12.84 11.35 2.55
CA LEU A 64 -12.19 10.85 3.76
C LEU A 64 -13.07 9.82 4.48
N PHE A 65 -12.45 8.68 4.83
CA PHE A 65 -13.11 7.64 5.60
C PHE A 65 -13.45 8.12 7.01
N ASN A 66 -14.71 7.98 7.43
CA ASN A 66 -15.24 8.60 8.66
C ASN A 66 -16.02 7.63 9.59
N ASP A 67 -15.89 6.31 9.41
CA ASP A 67 -16.33 5.38 10.45
C ASP A 67 -15.43 5.50 11.69
N THR A 68 -16.00 5.23 12.85
CA THR A 68 -15.25 5.15 14.11
C THR A 68 -15.35 3.76 14.73
N TYR A 69 -14.26 3.34 15.37
CA TYR A 69 -14.15 2.04 16.02
C TYR A 69 -13.80 2.21 17.50
N GLY A 70 -14.62 1.62 18.36
CA GLY A 70 -14.36 1.45 19.79
C GLY A 70 -14.09 -0.02 20.12
N PHE A 71 -13.14 -0.27 21.02
CA PHE A 71 -12.74 -1.62 21.42
C PHE A 71 -12.90 -1.77 22.92
N SER A 72 -13.38 -2.93 23.37
CA SER A 72 -13.38 -3.29 24.78
C SER A 72 -13.00 -4.76 24.98
N LEU A 73 -12.29 -5.02 26.07
CA LEU A 73 -11.84 -6.33 26.49
C LEU A 73 -12.40 -6.61 27.88
N LYS A 74 -13.21 -7.67 28.04
CA LYS A 74 -13.85 -8.03 29.33
C LYS A 74 -14.56 -6.83 29.97
N ASN A 75 -15.31 -6.06 29.18
CA ASN A 75 -16.01 -4.83 29.56
C ASN A 75 -15.12 -3.64 29.98
N LYS A 76 -13.80 -3.72 29.77
CA LYS A 76 -12.88 -2.58 29.93
C LYS A 76 -12.56 -1.98 28.56
N ALA A 77 -12.70 -0.66 28.43
CA ALA A 77 -12.34 0.03 27.20
C ALA A 77 -10.84 -0.16 26.90
N LEU A 78 -10.51 -0.55 25.67
CA LEU A 78 -9.15 -0.60 25.16
C LEU A 78 -8.85 0.73 24.48
N ASP A 79 -7.75 1.36 24.87
CA ASP A 79 -7.28 2.58 24.21
C ASP A 79 -6.72 2.26 22.82
N VAL A 80 -7.10 3.08 21.84
CA VAL A 80 -6.61 2.99 20.46
C VAL A 80 -5.65 4.13 20.24
N SER A 81 -4.36 3.82 20.29
CA SER A 81 -3.30 4.78 20.06
C SER A 81 -3.28 5.20 18.58
N LYS A 82 -3.39 6.51 18.35
CA LYS A 82 -3.20 7.17 17.04
C LYS A 82 -1.76 7.62 16.82
N LYS A 83 -0.85 7.35 17.77
CA LYS A 83 0.56 7.75 17.68
C LYS A 83 1.29 6.87 16.67
N ASN A 84 2.20 7.46 15.90
CA ASN A 84 3.07 6.77 14.94
C ASN A 84 2.31 5.91 13.89
N ILE A 85 1.10 6.31 13.50
CA ILE A 85 0.35 5.64 12.43
C ILE A 85 0.63 6.24 11.04
N ALA A 86 0.93 7.53 11.00
CA ALA A 86 1.36 8.25 9.81
C ALA A 86 2.90 8.31 9.76
N TRP A 87 3.44 8.43 8.55
CA TRP A 87 4.87 8.60 8.36
C TRP A 87 5.31 9.95 8.91
N LYS A 88 6.38 9.96 9.70
CA LYS A 88 6.93 11.20 10.28
C LYS A 88 7.28 12.22 9.19
N SER A 89 7.83 11.77 8.06
CA SER A 89 8.12 12.65 6.93
C SER A 89 6.89 13.26 6.25
N ASP A 90 5.72 12.61 6.31
CA ASP A 90 4.49 13.22 5.81
C ASP A 90 4.04 14.33 6.77
N GLN A 91 4.06 14.08 8.08
CA GLN A 91 3.74 15.07 9.11
C GLN A 91 4.68 16.28 9.10
N ASP A 92 5.98 16.05 8.95
CA ASP A 92 6.99 17.11 9.07
C ASP A 92 7.12 17.97 7.79
N TYR A 93 6.83 17.41 6.61
CA TYR A 93 7.17 18.05 5.32
C TYR A 93 6.03 18.13 4.29
N LYS A 94 4.92 17.40 4.46
CA LYS A 94 3.82 17.40 3.48
C LYS A 94 2.53 18.03 3.99
N PHE A 95 2.31 18.02 5.29
CA PHE A 95 1.15 18.61 5.93
C PHE A 95 1.63 19.71 6.89
N GLY A 96 1.21 20.95 6.65
CA GLY A 96 1.66 22.11 7.42
C GLY A 96 0.98 22.20 8.78
N SER A 97 1.74 22.58 9.81
CA SER A 97 1.22 22.93 11.14
C SER A 97 0.51 24.29 11.18
N ASP A 98 0.72 25.13 10.17
CA ASP A 98 0.03 26.40 10.00
C ASP A 98 -1.25 26.29 9.14
N VAL A 99 -1.61 25.08 8.71
CA VAL A 99 -2.78 24.81 7.86
C VAL A 99 -3.90 24.17 8.68
N TYR A 100 -5.08 24.76 8.61
CA TYR A 100 -6.26 24.32 9.35
C TYR A 100 -7.42 24.03 8.39
N PRO A 101 -8.27 23.02 8.65
CA PRO A 101 -9.44 22.77 7.83
C PRO A 101 -10.38 23.97 7.79
N LYS A 102 -10.88 24.30 6.60
CA LYS A 102 -11.83 25.38 6.35
C LYS A 102 -12.85 24.91 5.33
N ASN A 103 -14.13 25.19 5.58
CA ASN A 103 -15.23 24.80 4.69
C ASN A 103 -15.24 23.31 4.30
N PHE A 104 -14.63 22.48 5.14
CA PHE A 104 -14.51 21.04 4.93
C PHE A 104 -15.56 20.30 5.76
N GLN A 105 -15.93 19.08 5.35
CA GLN A 105 -17.05 18.30 5.91
C GLN A 105 -17.01 18.22 7.44
N SER A 106 -15.82 18.12 8.03
CA SER A 106 -15.58 18.25 9.46
C SER A 106 -14.76 19.51 9.72
N GLY A 107 -15.41 20.57 10.24
CA GLY A 107 -14.70 21.74 10.76
C GLY A 107 -13.84 21.33 11.95
N GLY A 108 -12.52 21.46 11.82
CA GLY A 108 -11.56 21.10 12.86
C GLY A 108 -10.69 22.29 13.22
N LEU A 109 -10.50 22.53 14.53
CA LEU A 109 -9.54 23.51 15.05
C LEU A 109 -8.10 22.95 15.13
N ILE A 110 -7.89 21.72 14.68
CA ILE A 110 -6.62 21.00 14.72
C ILE A 110 -5.89 21.18 13.39
N GLU A 111 -4.58 21.43 13.45
CA GLU A 111 -3.71 21.56 12.29
C GLU A 111 -3.63 20.27 11.46
N LEU A 112 -3.35 20.38 10.15
CA LEU A 112 -3.34 19.22 9.25
C LEU A 112 -2.22 18.21 9.57
N SER A 113 -1.08 18.67 10.08
CA SER A 113 0.04 17.84 10.54
C SER A 113 -0.35 16.86 11.65
N GLU A 114 -1.28 17.24 12.53
CA GLU A 114 -1.76 16.39 13.63
C GLU A 114 -2.90 15.45 13.22
N GLN A 115 -3.55 15.70 12.08
CA GLN A 115 -4.65 14.88 11.56
C GLN A 115 -4.15 13.60 10.87
N VAL A 116 -3.60 12.69 11.67
CA VAL A 116 -2.98 11.45 11.18
C VAL A 116 -3.91 10.57 10.34
N ASP A 117 -5.22 10.53 10.62
CA ASP A 117 -6.19 9.77 9.84
C ASP A 117 -6.35 10.34 8.42
N LEU A 118 -6.35 11.68 8.28
CA LEU A 118 -6.32 12.36 7.00
C LEU A 118 -5.01 12.04 6.26
N ILE A 119 -3.86 12.13 6.92
CA ILE A 119 -2.54 11.85 6.31
C ILE A 119 -2.49 10.41 5.75
N VAL A 120 -2.94 9.42 6.52
CA VAL A 120 -3.02 8.02 6.08
C VAL A 120 -3.94 7.86 4.87
N TRP A 121 -5.07 8.56 4.85
CA TRP A 121 -6.03 8.53 3.75
C TRP A 121 -5.49 9.16 2.46
N MET A 122 -4.85 10.32 2.58
CA MET A 122 -4.30 11.11 1.46
C MET A 122 -3.21 10.37 0.66
N ARG A 123 -2.59 9.35 1.25
CA ARG A 123 -1.69 8.44 0.54
C ARG A 123 -2.48 7.43 -0.29
N THR A 124 -2.86 7.79 -1.51
CA THR A 124 -3.71 6.95 -2.39
C THR A 124 -3.20 5.52 -2.55
N ALA A 125 -4.12 4.55 -2.47
CA ALA A 125 -3.84 3.13 -2.72
C ALA A 125 -3.73 2.83 -4.22
N ALA A 126 -2.91 1.83 -4.57
CA ALA A 126 -2.68 1.40 -5.95
C ALA A 126 -3.78 0.47 -6.49
N LEU A 127 -4.51 -0.21 -5.60
CA LEU A 127 -5.53 -1.21 -5.92
C LEU A 127 -6.92 -0.76 -5.41
N SER A 128 -7.98 -1.35 -5.96
CA SER A 128 -9.38 -1.09 -5.57
C SER A 128 -9.76 -1.66 -4.21
N THR A 129 -9.02 -2.69 -3.78
CA THR A 129 -9.12 -3.28 -2.45
C THR A 129 -7.84 -2.94 -1.70
N PHE A 130 -7.97 -2.22 -0.59
CA PHE A 130 -6.81 -1.74 0.16
C PHE A 130 -7.08 -1.65 1.65
N ARG A 131 -6.01 -1.68 2.43
CA ARG A 131 -6.03 -1.48 3.87
C ARG A 131 -5.39 -0.15 4.23
N LYS A 132 -5.94 0.50 5.24
CA LYS A 132 -5.38 1.71 5.85
C LYS A 132 -5.28 1.50 7.35
N LEU A 133 -4.20 1.99 7.94
CA LEU A 133 -3.98 1.88 9.36
C LEU A 133 -4.89 2.87 10.09
N TYR A 134 -5.77 2.36 10.94
CA TYR A 134 -6.64 3.18 11.79
C TYR A 134 -5.96 3.53 13.10
N GLY A 135 -5.22 2.60 13.70
CA GLY A 135 -4.68 2.76 15.04
C GLY A 135 -3.90 1.53 15.49
N ARG A 136 -3.38 1.58 16.72
CA ARG A 136 -2.72 0.44 17.36
C ARG A 136 -3.17 0.27 18.80
N ILE A 137 -3.28 -0.98 19.22
CA ILE A 137 -3.52 -1.39 20.59
C ILE A 137 -2.17 -1.78 21.19
N GLU A 138 -1.78 -1.12 22.28
CA GLU A 138 -0.46 -1.25 22.90
C GLU A 138 -0.41 -2.36 23.97
N VAL A 139 -1.49 -3.13 24.09
CA VAL A 139 -1.59 -4.26 25.03
C VAL A 139 -1.59 -5.58 24.27
N ASP A 140 -1.05 -6.61 24.92
CA ASP A 140 -1.14 -7.99 24.43
C ASP A 140 -2.59 -8.47 24.48
N LEU A 141 -3.00 -9.21 23.46
CA LEU A 141 -4.30 -9.86 23.39
C LEU A 141 -4.09 -11.38 23.47
N GLU A 142 -4.60 -12.04 24.49
CA GLU A 142 -4.36 -13.46 24.72
C GLU A 142 -5.34 -14.34 23.94
N ALA A 143 -5.00 -15.63 23.80
CA ALA A 143 -5.93 -16.58 23.22
C ALA A 143 -7.20 -16.68 24.10
N ASN A 144 -8.36 -16.77 23.45
CA ASN A 144 -9.69 -16.80 24.09
C ASN A 144 -10.14 -15.49 24.77
N ASP A 145 -9.41 -14.39 24.60
CA ASP A 145 -9.91 -13.08 24.98
C ASP A 145 -11.12 -12.68 24.11
N ILE A 146 -12.20 -12.23 24.75
CA ILE A 146 -13.40 -11.73 24.07
C ILE A 146 -13.26 -10.22 23.89
N ILE A 147 -13.06 -9.80 22.64
CA ILE A 147 -12.97 -8.40 22.24
C ILE A 147 -14.32 -7.99 21.66
N THR A 148 -14.95 -7.02 22.28
CA THR A 148 -16.15 -6.38 21.74
C THR A 148 -15.74 -5.17 20.94
N VAL A 149 -16.21 -5.11 19.69
CA VAL A 149 -15.97 -3.99 18.79
C VAL A 149 -17.28 -3.25 18.57
N THR A 150 -17.28 -1.96 18.92
CA THR A 150 -18.40 -1.06 18.63
C THR A 150 -18.04 -0.22 17.40
N ILE A 151 -18.90 -0.24 16.39
CA ILE A 151 -18.66 0.43 15.11
C ILE A 151 -19.73 1.50 14.91
N GLN A 152 -19.31 2.74 14.69
CA GLN A 152 -20.19 3.77 14.13
C GLN A 152 -20.00 3.82 12.61
N ASN A 153 -21.03 3.36 11.90
CA ASN A 153 -21.03 3.21 10.46
C ASN A 153 -21.52 4.51 9.79
N ASN A 154 -20.61 5.44 9.54
CA ASN A 154 -20.91 6.75 8.93
C ASN A 154 -20.58 6.77 7.43
N TYR A 155 -19.67 5.90 6.96
CA TYR A 155 -19.17 5.90 5.61
C TYR A 155 -19.98 4.97 4.71
N ASN A 156 -20.93 5.52 3.95
CA ASN A 156 -21.81 4.74 3.09
C ASN A 156 -21.07 4.17 1.86
N THR A 157 -21.09 2.84 1.70
CA THR A 157 -20.49 2.14 0.53
C THR A 157 -21.49 1.60 -0.48
N TYR A 158 -22.80 1.75 -0.23
CA TYR A 158 -23.87 1.19 -1.06
C TYR A 158 -23.88 1.79 -2.47
N SER A 159 -23.54 3.08 -2.61
CA SER A 159 -23.55 3.80 -3.89
C SER A 159 -22.53 3.26 -4.90
N PHE A 160 -21.43 2.68 -4.43
CA PHE A 160 -20.40 2.06 -5.26
C PHE A 160 -20.29 0.55 -5.05
N GLY A 161 -21.24 -0.08 -4.33
CA GLY A 161 -21.25 -1.53 -4.09
C GLY A 161 -20.03 -2.06 -3.33
N GLY A 162 -19.35 -1.21 -2.55
CA GLY A 162 -18.15 -1.59 -1.81
C GLY A 162 -18.45 -2.30 -0.50
N LYS A 163 -17.47 -3.07 -0.01
CA LYS A 163 -17.52 -3.74 1.30
C LYS A 163 -16.48 -3.13 2.23
N LYS A 164 -16.79 -3.14 3.53
CA LYS A 164 -15.88 -2.70 4.60
C LYS A 164 -15.54 -3.87 5.48
N LYS A 165 -14.28 -4.00 5.86
CA LYS A 165 -13.83 -4.98 6.86
C LYS A 165 -12.94 -4.31 7.89
N LEU A 166 -13.03 -4.78 9.13
CA LEU A 166 -12.08 -4.44 10.18
C LEU A 166 -11.08 -5.59 10.30
N VAL A 167 -9.79 -5.26 10.33
CA VAL A 167 -8.69 -6.24 10.36
C VAL A 167 -7.76 -5.91 11.52
N LEU A 168 -7.59 -6.86 12.43
CA LEU A 168 -6.57 -6.82 13.47
C LEU A 168 -5.39 -7.67 13.02
N SER A 169 -4.18 -7.11 13.04
CA SER A 169 -2.96 -7.84 12.65
C SER A 169 -1.77 -7.40 13.48
N THR A 170 -0.87 -8.33 13.76
CA THR A 170 0.50 -8.02 14.16
C THR A 170 1.38 -7.96 12.91
N THR A 171 2.53 -7.30 13.01
CA THR A 171 3.55 -7.29 11.95
C THR A 171 4.80 -7.97 12.44
N SER A 172 5.44 -8.72 11.54
CA SER A 172 6.81 -9.20 11.69
C SER A 172 7.79 -8.21 11.05
N TRP A 173 9.09 -8.48 11.13
CA TRP A 173 10.12 -7.66 10.47
C TRP A 173 9.88 -7.51 8.95
N ILE A 174 9.35 -8.54 8.29
CA ILE A 174 9.05 -8.51 6.85
C ILE A 174 7.68 -7.91 6.52
N GLY A 175 6.97 -7.40 7.54
CA GLY A 175 5.64 -6.81 7.43
C GLY A 175 4.52 -7.74 7.90
N GLY A 176 3.33 -7.54 7.34
CA GLY A 176 2.15 -8.36 7.61
C GLY A 176 2.22 -9.74 6.94
N LYS A 177 1.22 -10.58 7.19
CA LYS A 177 1.14 -11.93 6.61
C LYS A 177 1.11 -11.88 5.08
N ASN A 178 2.17 -12.36 4.45
CA ASN A 178 2.26 -12.50 2.99
C ASN A 178 3.13 -13.71 2.61
N ASP A 179 2.48 -14.83 2.27
CA ASP A 179 3.16 -16.07 1.91
C ASP A 179 3.64 -16.08 0.44
N PHE A 180 3.40 -15.00 -0.33
CA PHE A 180 3.84 -14.91 -1.72
C PHE A 180 5.37 -14.90 -1.83
N LEU A 181 6.04 -14.05 -1.04
CA LEU A 181 7.48 -13.89 -1.13
C LEU A 181 8.21 -15.21 -0.81
N GLY A 182 7.80 -15.88 0.26
CA GLY A 182 8.36 -17.20 0.61
C GLY A 182 8.16 -18.24 -0.49
N ARG A 183 6.94 -18.33 -1.05
CA ARG A 183 6.67 -19.23 -2.18
C ARG A 183 7.52 -18.90 -3.40
N ALA A 184 7.66 -17.62 -3.75
CA ALA A 184 8.47 -17.18 -4.89
C ALA A 184 9.95 -17.58 -4.75
N TYR A 185 10.54 -17.38 -3.56
CA TYR A 185 11.93 -17.80 -3.30
C TYR A 185 12.09 -19.32 -3.36
N LEU A 186 11.15 -20.09 -2.81
CA LEU A 186 11.19 -21.55 -2.88
C LEU A 186 11.06 -22.06 -4.32
N THR A 187 10.19 -21.46 -5.13
CA THR A 187 10.03 -21.86 -6.54
C THR A 187 11.25 -21.54 -7.37
N VAL A 188 11.81 -20.33 -7.23
CA VAL A 188 13.02 -19.93 -7.99
C VAL A 188 14.23 -20.73 -7.52
N GLY A 189 14.41 -20.92 -6.21
CA GLY A 189 15.48 -21.74 -5.65
C GLY A 189 15.39 -23.20 -6.10
N GLY A 190 14.18 -23.78 -6.09
CA GLY A 190 13.93 -25.13 -6.60
C GLY A 190 14.25 -25.29 -8.08
N LEU A 191 13.88 -24.31 -8.91
CA LEU A 191 14.22 -24.30 -10.34
C LEU A 191 15.73 -24.23 -10.57
N CYS A 192 16.43 -23.36 -9.84
CA CYS A 192 17.89 -23.24 -9.93
C CYS A 192 18.60 -24.54 -9.51
N LEU A 193 18.16 -25.18 -8.43
CA LEU A 193 18.72 -26.45 -7.97
C LEU A 193 18.49 -27.56 -9.00
N PHE A 194 17.29 -27.64 -9.56
CA PHE A 194 16.97 -28.60 -10.63
C PHE A 194 17.88 -28.41 -11.86
N LEU A 195 18.10 -27.17 -12.31
CA LEU A 195 19.00 -26.87 -13.42
C LEU A 195 20.46 -27.23 -13.09
N ALA A 196 20.92 -26.91 -11.88
CA ALA A 196 22.27 -27.24 -11.43
C ALA A 196 22.52 -28.76 -11.41
N VAL A 197 21.59 -29.54 -10.86
CA VAL A 197 21.66 -31.01 -10.86
C VAL A 197 21.61 -31.55 -12.30
N SER A 198 20.76 -31.00 -13.15
CA SER A 198 20.67 -31.41 -14.56
C SER A 198 21.98 -31.17 -15.31
N PHE A 199 22.59 -30.00 -15.14
CA PHE A 199 23.90 -29.70 -15.74
C PHE A 199 25.02 -30.57 -15.16
N LEU A 200 25.02 -30.85 -13.85
CA LEU A 200 25.97 -31.77 -13.23
C LEU A 200 25.84 -33.18 -13.82
N LEU A 201 24.61 -33.70 -13.97
CA LEU A 201 24.37 -35.02 -14.56
C LEU A 201 24.83 -35.07 -16.02
N VAL A 202 24.53 -34.05 -16.83
CA VAL A 202 25.01 -33.98 -18.22
C VAL A 202 26.54 -33.92 -18.28
N TYR A 203 27.16 -33.13 -17.40
CA TYR A 203 28.63 -32.99 -17.33
C TYR A 203 29.32 -34.31 -16.97
N VAL A 204 28.76 -35.08 -16.03
CA VAL A 204 29.33 -36.36 -15.59
C VAL A 204 29.05 -37.50 -16.58
N ILE A 205 27.84 -37.58 -17.15
CA ILE A 205 27.45 -38.70 -18.04
C ILE A 205 27.96 -38.50 -19.47
N LYS A 206 27.97 -37.26 -19.98
CA LYS A 206 28.44 -36.92 -21.33
C LYS A 206 29.53 -35.83 -21.26
N PRO A 207 30.69 -36.13 -20.64
CA PRO A 207 31.77 -35.17 -20.55
C PRO A 207 32.23 -34.81 -21.96
N ARG A 208 32.15 -33.51 -22.31
CA ARG A 208 32.76 -32.98 -23.52
C ARG A 208 34.10 -32.35 -23.16
N PRO A 209 35.20 -32.68 -23.85
CA PRO A 209 36.45 -31.99 -23.66
C PRO A 209 36.27 -30.50 -23.97
N LEU A 210 36.79 -29.64 -23.10
CA LEU A 210 36.78 -28.21 -23.34
C LEU A 210 37.65 -27.91 -24.58
N GLY A 211 37.08 -27.26 -25.59
CA GLY A 211 37.80 -26.87 -26.80
C GLY A 211 38.05 -27.99 -27.82
N ASP A 212 37.28 -29.08 -27.80
CA ASP A 212 37.43 -30.18 -28.77
C ASP A 212 37.25 -29.70 -30.24
N PRO A 213 38.31 -29.72 -31.07
CA PRO A 213 38.26 -29.27 -32.47
C PRO A 213 37.32 -30.10 -33.36
N ALA A 214 36.95 -31.32 -32.94
CA ALA A 214 36.03 -32.17 -33.68
C ALA A 214 34.60 -31.60 -33.72
N TYR A 215 34.27 -30.65 -32.84
CA TYR A 215 32.97 -29.97 -32.82
C TYR A 215 32.93 -28.66 -33.61
N LEU A 216 34.06 -28.21 -34.17
CA LEU A 216 34.12 -27.03 -35.03
C LEU A 216 33.28 -27.26 -36.29
N SER A 217 32.48 -26.28 -36.68
CA SER A 217 31.50 -26.41 -37.77
C SER A 217 32.15 -26.82 -39.10
N TRP A 218 33.33 -26.29 -39.40
CA TRP A 218 34.12 -26.61 -40.60
C TRP A 218 34.82 -27.97 -40.55
N ASN A 219 35.02 -28.55 -39.36
CA ASN A 219 35.52 -29.93 -39.21
C ASN A 219 34.38 -30.95 -39.29
N LYS A 220 33.16 -30.58 -38.89
CA LYS A 220 31.98 -31.46 -38.96
C LYS A 220 31.39 -31.59 -40.35
N ASN A 221 31.37 -30.48 -41.09
CA ASN A 221 30.95 -30.44 -42.48
C ASN A 221 32.08 -29.79 -43.27
N PRO A 222 33.08 -30.56 -43.74
CA PRO A 222 34.10 -30.00 -44.60
C PRO A 222 33.42 -29.49 -45.87
N THR A 223 33.29 -28.17 -45.97
CA THR A 223 32.86 -27.50 -47.19
C THR A 223 33.85 -27.83 -48.30
N GLY A 224 33.45 -28.68 -49.24
CA GLY A 224 34.09 -28.79 -50.55
C GLY A 224 34.91 -30.05 -50.80
N GLN A 225 34.26 -31.21 -50.98
CA GLN A 225 34.67 -32.09 -52.08
C GLN A 225 34.22 -31.44 -53.39
N MET A 226 34.99 -30.47 -53.91
CA MET A 226 34.93 -30.15 -55.34
C MET A 226 35.62 -31.29 -56.07
N SER A 227 34.83 -32.25 -56.56
CA SER A 227 35.26 -33.21 -57.57
C SER A 227 35.55 -32.45 -58.87
N TRP A 228 36.80 -32.04 -59.07
CA TRP A 228 37.28 -31.69 -60.41
C TRP A 228 37.61 -33.00 -61.15
N ASN A 229 36.63 -33.51 -61.89
CA ASN A 229 36.88 -34.46 -62.97
C ASN A 229 37.05 -33.64 -64.25
N SER A 230 38.26 -33.63 -64.80
CA SER A 230 38.58 -33.31 -66.20
C SER A 230 39.69 -34.22 -66.66
#